data_AF-A0A7K2P0K1-F1
#
_entry.id   AF-A0A7K2P0K1-F1
#
_cell.length_a   1.000
_cell.length_b   1.000
_cell.length_c   1.000
_cell.angle_alpha   90.00
_cell.angle_beta   90.00
_cell.angle_gamma   90.00
#
_symmetry.space_group_name_H-M   'P 1'
#
loop_
_entity.id
_entity.type
_entity.pdbx_description
1 polymer ?
#
loop_
_entity_poly.entity_id
_entity_poly.type
_entity_poly.pdbx_seq_one_letter_code
_entity_poly.pdbx_strand_id
1 'polypeptide(L)' 'RVRDDGRGGADVAAGSGLTGLADRVSVLDGRLSLSSPPGGPTLLSVEIPCEWTERFA' A
#
# COMPACT_ATOMS: atom_id res chain seq x y z
N ARG A 1 4.25 -3.43 -5.56
CA ARG A 1 3.06 -2.84 -6.23
C ARG A 1 2.10 -3.97 -6.61
N VAL A 2 0.81 -3.77 -6.44
CA VAL A 2 -0.27 -4.71 -6.79
C VAL A 2 -1.27 -3.98 -7.67
N ARG A 3 -1.77 -4.65 -8.71
CA ARG A 3 -2.81 -4.15 -9.62
C ARG A 3 -3.82 -5.25 -9.85
N ASP A 4 -5.10 -4.89 -9.89
CA ASP A 4 -6.15 -5.72 -10.46
C ASP A 4 -6.84 -5.00 -11.63
N ASP A 5 -7.69 -5.74 -12.33
CA ASP A 5 -8.54 -5.30 -13.43
C ASP A 5 -10.04 -5.30 -13.04
N GLY A 6 -10.32 -5.23 -11.73
CA GLY A 6 -11.67 -5.17 -11.21
C GLY A 6 -12.36 -3.83 -11.47
N ARG A 7 -13.51 -3.63 -10.82
CA ARG A 7 -14.35 -2.43 -10.97
C ARG A 7 -13.95 -1.24 -10.08
N GLY A 8 -12.90 -1.38 -9.28
CA GLY A 8 -12.40 -0.32 -8.42
C GLY A 8 -13.40 0.11 -7.34
N GLY A 9 -13.19 1.31 -6.79
CA GLY A 9 -13.97 1.85 -5.69
C GLY A 9 -13.55 1.32 -4.32
N ALA A 10 -12.30 0.91 -4.15
CA ALA A 10 -11.77 0.53 -2.84
C ALA A 10 -11.75 1.76 -1.92
N ASP A 11 -12.54 1.69 -0.84
CA ASP A 11 -12.62 2.72 0.19
C ASP A 11 -11.89 2.25 1.45
N VAL A 12 -10.93 3.06 1.90
CA VAL A 12 -10.14 2.82 3.11
C VAL A 12 -10.98 2.87 4.39
N ALA A 13 -12.13 3.54 4.38
CA ALA A 13 -13.03 3.64 5.53
C ALA A 13 -14.08 2.52 5.61
N ALA A 14 -14.29 1.76 4.53
CA ALA A 14 -15.36 0.75 4.44
C ALA A 14 -15.02 -0.59 5.14
N GLY A 15 -13.85 -0.71 5.76
CA GLY A 15 -13.42 -1.90 6.49
C GLY A 15 -12.02 -1.76 7.08
N SER A 16 -11.55 -2.77 7.81
CA SER A 16 -10.26 -2.72 8.53
C SER A 16 -9.05 -3.20 7.73
N GLY A 17 -9.25 -3.79 6.55
CA GLY A 17 -8.18 -4.41 5.77
C GLY A 17 -7.11 -3.40 5.34
N LEU A 18 -7.52 -2.35 4.62
CA LEU A 18 -6.60 -1.31 4.12
C LEU A 18 -6.01 -0.47 5.24
N THR A 19 -6.80 -0.13 6.27
CA THR A 19 -6.31 0.54 7.48
C THR A 19 -5.22 -0.28 8.16
N GLY A 20 -5.46 -1.57 8.40
CA GLY A 20 -4.46 -2.44 9.01
C GLY A 20 -3.21 -2.64 8.16
N LEU A 21 -3.31 -2.56 6.82
CA LEU A 21 -2.12 -2.54 5.96
C LEU A 21 -1.35 -1.22 6.10
N ALA A 22 -2.05 -0.09 6.12
CA ALA A 22 -1.42 1.22 6.34
C ALA A 22 -0.70 1.29 7.70
N ASP A 23 -1.32 0.80 8.77
CA ASP A 23 -0.72 0.76 10.11
C ASP A 23 0.58 -0.05 10.12
N ARG A 24 0.57 -1.27 9.54
CA ARG A 24 1.76 -2.12 9.48
C ARG A 24 2.89 -1.52 8.66
N VAL A 25 2.55 -0.86 7.56
CA VAL A 25 3.54 -0.18 6.71
C VAL A 25 4.15 1.01 7.45
N SER A 26 3.35 1.76 8.22
CA SER A 26 3.82 2.92 8.99
C SER A 26 4.84 2.58 10.07
N VAL A 27 4.77 1.38 10.67
CA VAL A 27 5.75 0.88 11.66
C VAL A 27 7.17 0.80 11.07
N LEU A 28 7.28 0.65 9.75
CA LEU A 28 8.56 0.57 9.04
C LEU A 28 8.93 1.89 8.36
N ASP A 29 8.36 3.01 8.80
CA ASP A 29 8.47 4.32 8.13
C ASP A 29 8.06 4.27 6.64
N GLY A 30 7.23 3.30 6.29
CA GLY A 30 6.77 3.09 4.94
C GLY A 30 5.54 3.93 4.58
N ARG A 31 5.23 3.98 3.30
CA ARG A 31 4.05 4.64 2.73
C ARG A 31 3.24 3.67 1.89
N LEU A 32 1.93 3.67 2.10
CA LEU A 32 0.96 3.00 1.23
C LEU A 32 0.20 4.04 0.41
N SER A 33 0.09 3.82 -0.91
CA SER A 33 -0.75 4.62 -1.80
C SER A 33 -1.77 3.72 -2.52
N LEU A 34 -2.99 4.24 -2.66
CA LEU A 34 -4.10 3.55 -3.28
C LEU A 34 -4.75 4.46 -4.33
N SER A 35 -4.95 3.95 -5.53
CA SER A 35 -5.80 4.55 -6.55
C SER A 35 -6.81 3.50 -7.00
N SER A 36 -8.09 3.77 -6.79
CA SER A 36 -9.18 2.84 -7.10
C SER A 36 -10.42 3.63 -7.56
N PRO A 37 -10.36 4.33 -8.70
CA PRO A 37 -11.52 5.07 -9.21
C PRO A 37 -12.71 4.11 -9.44
N PRO A 38 -13.95 4.53 -9.12
CA PRO A 38 -15.14 3.74 -9.44
C PRO A 38 -15.20 3.41 -10.94
N GLY A 39 -15.44 2.14 -11.27
CA GLY A 39 -15.48 1.64 -12.65
C GLY A 39 -14.12 1.38 -13.29
N GLY A 40 -13.01 1.69 -12.62
CA GLY A 40 -11.65 1.45 -13.09
C GLY A 40 -10.91 0.38 -12.28
N PRO A 41 -9.61 0.14 -12.54
CA PRO A 41 -8.83 -0.85 -11.80
C PRO A 41 -8.52 -0.38 -10.37
N THR A 42 -8.09 -1.29 -9.51
CA THR A 42 -7.38 -0.92 -8.27
C THR A 42 -5.88 -1.04 -8.44
N LEU A 43 -5.17 -0.04 -7.95
CA LEU A 43 -3.73 0.00 -7.87
C LEU A 43 -3.29 0.34 -6.44
N LEU A 44 -2.47 -0.54 -5.86
CA LEU A 44 -1.88 -0.38 -4.55
C LEU A 44 -0.34 -0.39 -4.65
N SER A 45 0.31 0.62 -4.09
CA SER A 45 1.76 0.68 -3.97
C SER A 45 2.16 0.81 -2.51
N VAL A 46 3.29 0.17 -2.17
CA VAL A 46 3.91 0.26 -0.86
C VAL A 46 5.38 0.58 -1.10
N GLU A 47 5.87 1.60 -0.40
CA GLU A 47 7.26 2.01 -0.35
C GLU A 47 7.72 1.86 1.09
N ILE A 48 8.83 1.15 1.32
CA ILE A 48 9.42 0.95 2.65
C ILE A 48 10.90 1.32 2.53
N PRO A 49 11.44 2.21 3.38
CA PRO A 49 12.86 2.47 3.44
C PRO A 49 13.63 1.17 3.70
N CYS A 50 14.64 0.91 2.88
CA CYS A 50 15.58 -0.18 3.13
C CYS A 50 16.80 0.40 3.81
N GLU A 51 17.13 -0.08 5.01
CA GLU A 51 18.45 0.17 5.56
C GLU A 51 19.48 -0.62 4.76
N TRP A 52 20.42 0.09 4.12
CA TRP A 52 21.61 -0.55 3.60
C TRP A 52 22.53 -0.81 4.80
N THR A 53 22.61 -2.07 5.23
CA THR A 53 23.56 -2.45 6.27
C THR A 53 24.95 -2.49 5.63
N GLU A 54 25.78 -1.48 5.89
CA GLU A 54 27.23 -1.55 5.66
C GLU A 54 27.85 -2.50 6.69
N ARG A 55 27.60 -3.80 6.55
CA ARG A 55 28.50 -4.83 7.09
C ARG A 55 29.26 -5.35 5.88
N PHE A 56 30.59 -5.34 5.97
CA PHE A 56 31.56 -5.66 4.92
C PHE A 56 31.97 -4.46 4.03
N ALA A 57 32.48 -3.40 4.64
CA ALA A 57 33.61 -2.64 4.09
C ALA A 57 34.84 -2.92 4.96
#